data_AF-A0A969FW75-F1
#
_entry.id   AF-A0A969FW75-F1
#
_cell.length_a   1.000
_cell.length_b   1.000
_cell.length_c   1.000
_cell.angle_alpha   90.00
_cell.angle_beta   90.00
_cell.angle_gamma   90.00
#
_symmetry.space_group_name_H-M   'P 1'
#
loop_
_entity.id
_entity.type
_entity.pdbx_description
1 polymer ?
#
loop_
_entity_poly.entity_id
_entity_poly.type
_entity_poly.pdbx_seq_one_letter_code
_entity_poly.pdbx_strand_id
1 'polypeptide(L)'
;EEEEEEEEDDEDDGEEESEEAQHAKQHLPDLVADLLSYLVGCPFGRWDVRYAMGVASFAALPDPFAPLPVCSPAMLTGSDGLPLHTAPPDYPLPIARDGILVDDPDHESDIVRRVGQVLELVWGERAEAIGQEACAALGVAELRDYLRRPGKSGFWDDHIRRCSKSRRKAPIYWLLQSAKKNYALWISYHRLDNDILYKALFNYVEPKIRLEEHAMQQLVGQRAVKEGHELKQLERQIERQETRIGELRDFETRLRRVADLHLAPDLNDGVVLNIAPLWEVVPWKEAKKYWEELLRGKYEWSSISTQLRAKGEVK
;
A
#
# COMPACT_ATOMS: atom_id res chain seq x y z
N GLU A 1 0.53 78.65 7.98
CA GLU A 1 1.56 77.69 8.41
C GLU A 1 1.04 77.10 9.70
N GLU A 2 0.40 75.95 9.59
CA GLU A 2 0.13 74.99 10.66
C GLU A 2 -0.12 73.70 9.87
N GLU A 3 0.93 72.89 9.77
CA GLU A 3 0.93 71.57 9.14
C GLU A 3 0.36 70.58 10.15
N GLU A 4 -0.71 69.88 9.78
CA GLU A 4 -1.26 68.75 10.53
C GLU A 4 -0.45 67.50 10.15
N GLU A 5 0.30 66.95 11.11
CA GLU A 5 0.91 65.62 11.02
C GLU A 5 -0.19 64.58 11.26
N GLU A 6 -0.57 63.84 10.22
CA GLU A 6 -1.39 62.62 10.34
C GLU A 6 -0.46 61.47 10.76
N GLU A 7 -0.66 60.94 11.96
CA GLU A 7 -0.05 59.69 12.43
C GLU A 7 -0.70 58.50 11.70
N GLU A 8 0.09 57.77 10.89
CA GLU A 8 -0.29 56.46 10.34
C GLU A 8 -0.22 55.40 11.45
N ASP A 9 -1.38 54.96 11.94
CA ASP A 9 -1.52 53.74 12.73
C ASP A 9 -1.38 52.51 11.80
N ASP A 10 -0.18 51.90 11.80
CA ASP A 10 0.03 50.55 11.28
C ASP A 10 -0.64 49.52 12.21
N GLU A 11 -1.89 49.15 11.91
CA GLU A 11 -2.55 47.98 12.50
C GLU A 11 -1.90 46.69 11.94
N ASP A 12 -0.90 46.19 12.67
CA ASP A 12 -0.34 44.83 12.55
C ASP A 12 -1.41 43.81 12.97
N ASP A 13 -2.29 43.43 12.03
CA ASP A 13 -3.28 42.37 12.17
C ASP A 13 -2.60 40.99 12.16
N GLY A 14 -1.84 40.70 13.21
CA GLY A 14 -1.35 39.37 13.53
C GLY A 14 -2.47 38.52 14.12
N GLU A 15 -3.26 37.84 13.30
CA GLU A 15 -4.21 36.82 13.77
C GLU A 15 -3.46 35.73 14.57
N GLU A 16 -3.54 35.78 15.91
CA GLU A 16 -3.03 34.74 16.78
C GLU A 16 -3.82 33.44 16.56
N GLU A 17 -3.24 32.50 15.79
CA GLU A 17 -3.83 31.17 15.60
C GLU A 17 -4.01 30.43 16.93
N SER A 18 -5.22 29.93 17.17
CA SER A 18 -5.56 29.18 18.39
C SER A 18 -4.62 28.00 18.69
N GLU A 19 -4.42 27.68 19.96
CA GLU A 19 -3.60 26.53 20.41
C GLU A 19 -4.05 25.19 19.79
N GLU A 20 -5.36 25.02 19.56
CA GLU A 20 -5.92 23.85 18.87
C GLU A 20 -5.48 23.77 17.40
N ALA A 21 -5.48 24.91 16.69
CA ALA A 21 -4.99 24.99 15.32
C ALA A 21 -3.49 24.72 15.23
N GLN A 22 -2.70 25.22 16.19
CA GLN A 22 -1.27 24.95 16.28
C GLN A 22 -0.97 23.47 16.56
N HIS A 23 -1.71 22.84 17.47
CA HIS A 23 -1.59 21.41 17.76
C HIS A 23 -2.00 20.55 16.54
N ALA A 24 -3.09 20.90 15.87
CA ALA A 24 -3.52 20.22 14.65
C ALA A 24 -2.47 20.33 13.53
N LYS A 25 -1.84 21.49 13.35
CA LYS A 25 -0.73 21.68 12.39
C LYS A 25 0.49 20.82 12.71
N GLN A 26 0.87 20.70 13.98
CA GLN A 26 2.00 19.86 14.39
C GLN A 26 1.76 18.36 14.12
N HIS A 27 0.50 17.91 14.16
CA HIS A 27 0.11 16.52 13.93
C HIS A 27 -0.52 16.24 12.57
N LEU A 28 -0.60 17.25 11.69
CA LEU A 28 -1.23 17.13 10.38
C LEU A 28 -0.64 15.99 9.53
N PRO A 29 0.70 15.78 9.46
CA PRO A 29 1.25 14.68 8.68
C PRO A 29 0.81 13.29 9.19
N ASP A 30 0.72 13.11 10.51
CA ASP A 30 0.24 11.86 11.11
C ASP A 30 -1.26 11.67 10.82
N LEU A 31 -2.08 12.71 10.96
CA LEU A 31 -3.52 12.64 10.63
C LEU A 31 -3.76 12.31 9.15
N VAL A 32 -2.95 12.87 8.25
CA VAL A 32 -3.03 12.55 6.82
C VAL A 32 -2.55 11.13 6.54
N ALA A 33 -1.51 10.65 7.23
CA ALA A 33 -1.09 9.25 7.14
C ALA A 33 -2.17 8.28 7.67
N ASP A 34 -2.91 8.66 8.71
CA ASP A 34 -4.07 7.94 9.22
C ASP A 34 -5.19 7.87 8.18
N LEU A 35 -5.50 9.02 7.57
CA LEU A 35 -6.48 9.12 6.49
C LEU A 35 -6.10 8.23 5.30
N LEU A 36 -4.86 8.32 4.80
CA LEU A 36 -4.42 7.49 3.67
C LEU A 36 -4.44 5.99 4.02
N SER A 37 -4.16 5.62 5.28
CA SER A 37 -4.31 4.23 5.72
C SER A 37 -5.77 3.75 5.64
N TYR A 38 -6.73 4.62 5.98
CA TYR A 38 -8.16 4.36 5.77
C TYR A 38 -8.51 4.23 4.27
N LEU A 39 -8.05 5.19 3.45
CA LEU A 39 -8.34 5.20 2.01
C LEU A 39 -7.77 3.97 1.29
N VAL A 40 -6.53 3.55 1.61
CA VAL A 40 -5.93 2.30 1.11
C VAL A 40 -6.71 1.06 1.58
N GLY A 41 -7.35 1.12 2.76
CA GLY A 41 -8.13 0.01 3.27
C GLY A 41 -9.49 -0.20 2.61
N CYS A 42 -10.08 0.84 2.00
CA CYS A 42 -11.37 0.73 1.33
C CYS A 42 -11.33 -0.23 0.12
N PRO A 43 -10.35 -0.15 -0.80
CA PRO A 43 -10.22 -1.11 -1.90
C PRO A 43 -9.91 -2.55 -1.45
N PHE A 44 -9.42 -2.77 -0.22
CA PHE A 44 -9.27 -4.11 0.36
C PHE A 44 -10.54 -4.59 1.08
N GLY A 45 -11.60 -3.77 1.16
CA GLY A 45 -12.81 -4.05 1.93
C GLY A 45 -12.57 -4.05 3.45
N ARG A 46 -11.41 -3.58 3.92
CA ARG A 46 -11.15 -3.40 5.36
C ARG A 46 -12.12 -2.36 5.94
N TRP A 47 -12.40 -1.33 5.15
CA TRP A 47 -13.34 -0.28 5.48
C TRP A 47 -14.42 -0.21 4.40
N ASP A 48 -15.66 -0.06 4.84
CA ASP A 48 -16.80 0.22 3.99
C ASP A 48 -16.88 1.74 3.76
N VAL A 49 -16.68 2.15 2.50
CA VAL A 49 -16.64 3.57 2.10
C VAL A 49 -17.99 4.27 2.34
N ARG A 50 -19.10 3.52 2.39
CA ARG A 50 -20.45 4.08 2.59
C ARG A 50 -20.60 4.81 3.92
N TYR A 51 -19.80 4.47 4.93
CA TYR A 51 -19.76 5.21 6.20
C TYR A 51 -19.17 6.62 6.01
N ALA A 52 -18.07 6.74 5.27
CA ALA A 52 -17.47 8.04 4.99
C ALA A 52 -18.35 8.89 4.05
N MET A 53 -19.12 8.25 3.17
CA MET A 53 -20.12 8.92 2.33
C MET A 53 -21.41 9.33 3.08
N GLY A 54 -21.57 8.93 4.35
CA GLY A 54 -22.80 9.18 5.12
C GLY A 54 -24.01 8.35 4.66
N VAL A 55 -23.80 7.32 3.82
CA VAL A 55 -24.85 6.41 3.33
C VAL A 55 -25.11 5.29 4.34
N ALA A 56 -24.09 4.85 5.07
CA ALA A 56 -24.19 3.86 6.13
C ALA A 56 -24.01 4.51 7.51
N SER A 57 -24.66 3.94 8.52
CA SER A 57 -24.57 4.39 9.92
C SER A 57 -24.08 3.28 10.83
N PHE A 58 -23.31 3.64 11.86
CA PHE A 58 -22.90 2.68 12.88
C PHE A 58 -24.13 2.17 13.64
N ALA A 59 -24.13 0.87 13.94
CA ALA A 59 -25.07 0.32 14.89
C ALA A 59 -24.85 0.97 16.28
N ALA A 60 -25.90 1.00 17.09
CA ALA A 60 -25.77 1.43 18.48
C ALA A 60 -24.67 0.61 19.18
N LEU A 61 -23.92 1.26 20.06
CA LEU A 61 -22.90 0.57 20.83
C LEU A 61 -23.54 -0.59 21.58
N PRO A 62 -23.03 -1.82 21.42
CA PRO A 62 -23.59 -2.96 22.11
C PRO A 62 -23.38 -2.81 23.62
N ASP A 63 -24.15 -3.56 24.40
CA ASP A 63 -23.94 -3.66 25.85
C ASP A 63 -22.45 -3.97 26.15
N PRO A 64 -21.84 -3.40 27.21
CA PRO A 64 -20.43 -3.64 27.53
C PRO A 64 -20.04 -5.11 27.71
N PHE A 65 -21.01 -5.98 28.02
CA PHE A 65 -20.82 -7.43 28.18
C PHE A 65 -21.40 -8.23 27.01
N ALA A 66 -21.85 -7.58 25.94
CA ALA A 66 -22.25 -8.26 24.73
C ALA A 66 -21.05 -9.01 24.12
N PRO A 67 -21.31 -10.12 23.39
CA PRO A 67 -20.28 -10.77 22.60
C PRO A 67 -19.60 -9.77 21.67
N LEU A 68 -18.28 -9.91 21.53
CA LEU A 68 -17.53 -9.08 20.59
C LEU A 68 -18.04 -9.32 19.16
N PRO A 69 -18.17 -8.27 18.34
CA PRO A 69 -18.55 -8.44 16.95
C PRO A 69 -17.50 -9.27 16.21
N VAL A 70 -17.97 -10.12 15.29
CA VAL A 70 -17.10 -11.00 14.47
C VAL A 70 -16.17 -10.18 13.57
N CYS A 71 -16.67 -9.05 13.05
CA CYS A 71 -15.95 -8.14 12.18
C CYS A 71 -15.64 -6.83 12.90
N SER A 72 -14.57 -6.14 12.48
CA SER A 72 -14.29 -4.81 13.00
C SER A 72 -15.40 -3.81 12.61
N PRO A 73 -15.65 -2.78 13.44
CA PRO A 73 -16.57 -1.71 13.08
C PRO A 73 -16.25 -1.12 11.71
N ALA A 74 -17.28 -0.78 10.94
CA ALA A 74 -17.18 -0.26 9.57
C ALA A 74 -16.41 -1.15 8.57
N MET A 75 -16.21 -2.45 8.85
CA MET A 75 -15.75 -3.40 7.82
C MET A 75 -16.84 -3.59 6.78
N LEU A 76 -16.45 -3.81 5.53
CA LEU A 76 -17.40 -4.21 4.51
C LEU A 76 -17.83 -5.66 4.73
N THR A 77 -19.10 -5.83 5.10
CA THR A 77 -19.70 -7.12 5.42
C THR A 77 -20.88 -7.45 4.53
N GLY A 78 -21.17 -8.74 4.43
CA GLY A 78 -22.36 -9.27 3.77
C GLY A 78 -23.59 -9.16 4.66
N SER A 79 -24.73 -9.60 4.14
CA SER A 79 -25.98 -9.70 4.91
C SER A 79 -25.89 -10.70 6.07
N ASP A 80 -24.91 -11.62 6.02
CA ASP A 80 -24.58 -12.57 7.08
C ASP A 80 -23.64 -11.99 8.16
N GLY A 81 -23.19 -10.75 8.00
CA GLY A 81 -22.27 -10.09 8.93
C GLY A 81 -20.81 -10.54 8.81
N LEU A 82 -20.46 -11.34 7.79
CA LEU A 82 -19.10 -11.81 7.53
C LEU A 82 -18.37 -10.91 6.52
N PRO A 83 -17.02 -10.88 6.50
CA PRO A 83 -16.26 -10.04 5.59
C PRO A 83 -16.53 -10.40 4.12
N LEU A 84 -16.72 -9.39 3.27
CA LEU A 84 -16.88 -9.60 1.83
C LEU A 84 -15.55 -9.62 1.09
N HIS A 85 -15.33 -10.67 0.31
CA HIS A 85 -14.18 -10.78 -0.60
C HIS A 85 -14.43 -10.13 -1.96
N THR A 86 -15.69 -9.87 -2.31
CA THR A 86 -16.12 -9.21 -3.54
C THR A 86 -17.01 -8.03 -3.23
N ALA A 87 -16.99 -6.99 -4.06
CA ALA A 87 -17.94 -5.89 -3.96
C ALA A 87 -19.38 -6.44 -4.03
N PRO A 88 -20.27 -6.09 -3.08
CA PRO A 88 -21.68 -6.41 -3.22
C PRO A 88 -22.29 -5.63 -4.40
N PRO A 89 -23.47 -6.05 -4.91
CA PRO A 89 -24.20 -5.26 -5.91
C PRO A 89 -24.34 -3.80 -5.46
N ASP A 90 -24.20 -2.88 -6.40
CA ASP A 90 -24.32 -1.42 -6.19
C ASP A 90 -23.28 -0.81 -5.23
N TYR A 91 -22.25 -1.55 -4.82
CA TYR A 91 -21.15 -0.98 -4.06
C TYR A 91 -20.30 -0.05 -4.96
N PRO A 92 -20.02 1.20 -4.52
CA PRO A 92 -19.51 2.23 -5.42
C PRO A 92 -18.02 2.08 -5.76
N LEU A 93 -17.32 1.13 -5.16
CA LEU A 93 -15.88 0.93 -5.31
C LEU A 93 -15.55 -0.52 -5.65
N PRO A 94 -14.76 -0.81 -6.71
CA PRO A 94 -14.31 -2.17 -6.94
C PRO A 94 -13.30 -2.59 -5.86
N ILE A 95 -13.37 -3.84 -5.42
CA ILE A 95 -12.55 -4.39 -4.33
C ILE A 95 -11.51 -5.35 -4.90
N ALA A 96 -10.31 -5.34 -4.33
CA ALA A 96 -9.23 -6.27 -4.62
C ALA A 96 -9.64 -7.70 -4.25
N ARG A 97 -10.30 -8.40 -5.19
CA ARG A 97 -10.92 -9.71 -4.96
C ARG A 97 -9.91 -10.76 -4.50
N ASP A 98 -8.74 -10.77 -5.12
CA ASP A 98 -7.61 -11.64 -4.77
C ASP A 98 -6.75 -11.09 -3.63
N GLY A 99 -7.12 -9.94 -3.06
CA GLY A 99 -6.40 -9.31 -1.97
C GLY A 99 -5.10 -8.63 -2.36
N ILE A 100 -4.89 -8.34 -3.66
CA ILE A 100 -3.69 -7.69 -4.18
C ILE A 100 -4.06 -6.35 -4.83
N LEU A 101 -3.30 -5.31 -4.52
CA LEU A 101 -3.22 -4.07 -5.30
C LEU A 101 -1.81 -3.93 -5.83
N VAL A 102 -1.64 -3.22 -6.94
CA VAL A 102 -0.33 -3.01 -7.58
C VAL A 102 0.01 -1.52 -7.58
N ASP A 103 1.28 -1.19 -7.50
CA ASP A 103 1.80 0.14 -7.78
C ASP A 103 2.25 0.19 -9.26
N ASP A 104 1.28 0.38 -10.15
CA ASP A 104 1.46 0.42 -11.61
C ASP A 104 0.34 1.25 -12.26
N PRO A 105 0.61 2.49 -12.70
CA PRO A 105 -0.40 3.40 -13.25
C PRO A 105 -1.24 2.82 -14.40
N ASP A 106 -0.67 1.87 -15.14
CA ASP A 106 -1.30 1.26 -16.32
C ASP A 106 -2.24 0.09 -15.97
N HIS A 107 -2.30 -0.31 -14.69
CA HIS A 107 -3.10 -1.44 -14.24
C HIS A 107 -4.42 -0.99 -13.58
N GLU A 108 -5.50 -1.73 -13.82
CA GLU A 108 -6.81 -1.47 -13.19
C GLU A 108 -6.81 -1.57 -11.65
N SER A 109 -5.83 -2.25 -11.06
CA SER A 109 -5.67 -2.48 -9.62
C SER A 109 -4.60 -1.55 -9.03
N ASP A 110 -4.25 -0.48 -9.75
CA ASP A 110 -3.31 0.53 -9.28
C ASP A 110 -3.77 1.13 -7.96
N ILE A 111 -2.95 1.00 -6.91
CA ILE A 111 -3.29 1.44 -5.56
C ILE A 111 -3.56 2.95 -5.49
N VAL A 112 -2.81 3.78 -6.24
CA VAL A 112 -3.02 5.24 -6.26
C VAL A 112 -4.34 5.57 -6.93
N ARG A 113 -4.63 4.95 -8.08
CA ARG A 113 -5.95 5.07 -8.73
C ARG A 113 -7.08 4.67 -7.79
N ARG A 114 -6.94 3.56 -7.07
CA ARG A 114 -7.97 3.10 -6.12
C ARG A 114 -8.16 4.07 -4.96
N VAL A 115 -7.09 4.66 -4.42
CA VAL A 115 -7.18 5.71 -3.40
C VAL A 115 -7.86 6.97 -3.97
N GLY A 116 -7.53 7.37 -5.20
CA GLY A 116 -8.18 8.48 -5.91
C GLY A 116 -9.69 8.28 -6.05
N GLN A 117 -10.13 7.07 -6.42
CA GLN A 117 -11.56 6.74 -6.49
C GLN A 117 -12.26 6.89 -5.13
N VAL A 118 -11.60 6.53 -4.03
CA VAL A 118 -12.18 6.73 -2.69
C VAL A 118 -12.27 8.22 -2.34
N LEU A 119 -11.25 9.01 -2.69
CA LEU A 119 -11.28 10.47 -2.52
C LEU A 119 -12.46 11.09 -3.29
N GLU A 120 -12.65 10.70 -4.54
CA GLU A 120 -13.77 11.15 -5.39
C GLU A 120 -15.14 10.77 -4.80
N LEU A 121 -15.28 9.56 -4.27
CA LEU A 121 -16.54 9.11 -3.65
C LEU A 121 -16.90 9.89 -2.38
N VAL A 122 -15.90 10.27 -1.58
CA VAL A 122 -16.13 10.95 -0.29
C VAL A 122 -16.24 12.46 -0.46
N TRP A 123 -15.44 13.06 -1.34
CA TRP A 123 -15.32 14.53 -1.45
C TRP A 123 -15.72 15.13 -2.81
N GLY A 124 -16.07 14.32 -3.81
CA GLY A 124 -16.53 14.78 -5.11
C GLY A 124 -15.54 15.74 -5.77
N GLU A 125 -16.00 16.94 -6.12
CA GLU A 125 -15.21 17.98 -6.77
C GLU A 125 -13.98 18.44 -5.95
N ARG A 126 -13.99 18.24 -4.62
CA ARG A 126 -12.85 18.60 -3.75
C ARG A 126 -11.78 17.52 -3.66
N ALA A 127 -11.98 16.35 -4.27
CA ALA A 127 -11.07 15.22 -4.15
C ALA A 127 -9.63 15.55 -4.60
N GLU A 128 -9.49 16.31 -5.69
CA GLU A 128 -8.18 16.72 -6.20
C GLU A 128 -7.46 17.66 -5.23
N ALA A 129 -8.15 18.70 -4.75
CA ALA A 129 -7.61 19.67 -3.79
C ALA A 129 -7.17 18.97 -2.49
N ILE A 130 -8.01 18.09 -1.94
CA ILE A 130 -7.69 17.32 -0.73
C ILE A 130 -6.51 16.37 -0.97
N GLY A 131 -6.43 15.76 -2.15
CA GLY A 131 -5.28 14.94 -2.54
C GLY A 131 -3.97 15.76 -2.56
N GLN A 132 -4.01 16.97 -3.11
CA GLN A 132 -2.85 17.89 -3.14
C GLN A 132 -2.46 18.37 -1.74
N GLU A 133 -3.44 18.72 -0.90
CA GLU A 133 -3.21 19.09 0.50
C GLU A 133 -2.59 17.93 1.30
N ALA A 134 -3.08 16.71 1.08
CA ALA A 134 -2.50 15.50 1.69
C ALA A 134 -1.04 15.29 1.26
N CYS A 135 -0.74 15.48 -0.04
CA CYS A 135 0.64 15.42 -0.54
C CYS A 135 1.53 16.49 0.11
N ALA A 136 1.05 17.73 0.21
CA ALA A 136 1.76 18.83 0.84
C ALA A 136 2.05 18.57 2.32
N ALA A 137 1.05 18.09 3.07
CA ALA A 137 1.19 17.72 4.49
C ALA A 137 2.22 16.61 4.71
N LEU A 138 2.33 15.65 3.78
CA LEU A 138 3.31 14.57 3.81
C LEU A 138 4.67 14.98 3.21
N GLY A 139 4.78 16.18 2.66
CA GLY A 139 5.97 16.68 1.97
C GLY A 139 6.34 15.85 0.75
N VAL A 140 5.36 15.35 -0.01
CA VAL A 140 5.54 14.63 -1.29
C VAL A 140 4.94 15.43 -2.45
N ALA A 141 5.42 15.20 -3.66
CA ALA A 141 4.81 15.79 -4.85
C ALA A 141 3.53 15.01 -5.24
N GLU A 142 3.59 13.68 -5.18
CA GLU A 142 2.45 12.81 -5.51
C GLU A 142 2.20 11.76 -4.43
N LEU A 143 0.96 11.25 -4.33
CA LEU A 143 0.62 10.15 -3.41
C LEU A 143 1.47 8.90 -3.66
N ARG A 144 1.86 8.65 -4.93
CA ARG A 144 2.73 7.53 -5.29
C ARG A 144 4.11 7.65 -4.63
N ASP A 145 4.64 8.86 -4.51
CA ASP A 145 5.92 9.09 -3.83
C ASP A 145 5.84 8.68 -2.35
N TYR A 146 4.71 8.95 -1.68
CA TYR A 146 4.51 8.54 -0.30
C TYR A 146 4.47 7.02 -0.13
N LEU A 147 3.84 6.31 -1.06
CA LEU A 147 3.79 4.84 -1.07
C LEU A 147 5.18 4.22 -1.32
N ARG A 148 6.02 4.85 -2.15
CA ARG A 148 7.36 4.37 -2.53
C ARG A 148 8.49 4.87 -1.62
N ARG A 149 8.22 5.89 -0.80
CA ARG A 149 9.22 6.54 0.05
C ARG A 149 9.79 5.53 1.06
N PRO A 150 11.12 5.35 1.11
CA PRO A 150 11.75 4.51 2.12
C PRO A 150 11.85 5.22 3.47
N GLY A 151 11.78 4.43 4.54
CA GLY A 151 12.15 4.89 5.87
C GLY A 151 11.10 5.80 6.48
N LYS A 152 11.53 6.56 7.50
CA LYS A 152 10.61 7.39 8.29
C LYS A 152 9.81 8.32 7.36
N SER A 153 8.49 8.35 7.54
CA SER A 153 7.52 9.16 6.80
C SER A 153 7.11 8.63 5.41
N GLY A 154 7.35 7.35 5.12
CA GLY A 154 6.72 6.62 4.00
C GLY A 154 5.58 5.72 4.48
N PHE A 155 4.63 5.42 3.60
CA PHE A 155 3.41 4.67 3.97
C PHE A 155 3.70 3.33 4.63
N TRP A 156 4.69 2.57 4.15
CA TRP A 156 5.02 1.25 4.70
C TRP A 156 5.50 1.32 6.16
N ASP A 157 6.41 2.26 6.46
CA ASP A 157 6.94 2.46 7.81
C ASP A 157 5.85 3.00 8.75
N ASP A 158 5.01 3.92 8.26
CA ASP A 158 3.86 4.46 9.00
C ASP A 158 2.82 3.36 9.28
N HIS A 159 2.58 2.49 8.32
CA HIS A 159 1.69 1.34 8.45
C HIS A 159 2.21 0.31 9.44
N ILE A 160 3.51 -0.03 9.40
CA ILE A 160 4.13 -0.90 10.40
C ILE A 160 3.95 -0.29 11.80
N ARG A 161 4.24 1.00 11.96
CA ARG A 161 4.07 1.72 13.23
C ARG A 161 2.63 1.65 13.71
N ARG A 162 1.65 1.98 12.86
CA ARG A 162 0.21 1.94 13.16
C ARG A 162 -0.27 0.55 13.58
N CYS A 163 0.19 -0.48 12.89
CA CYS A 163 -0.24 -1.86 13.14
C CYS A 163 0.59 -2.56 14.23
N SER A 164 1.48 -1.85 14.92
CA SER A 164 2.36 -2.41 15.93
C SER A 164 2.13 -1.76 17.29
N LYS A 165 2.02 -2.59 18.33
CA LYS A 165 1.91 -2.10 19.72
C LYS A 165 2.88 -2.88 20.60
N SER A 166 3.70 -2.15 21.37
CA SER A 166 4.77 -2.74 22.18
C SER A 166 5.67 -3.65 21.32
N ARG A 167 5.87 -4.91 21.71
CA ARG A 167 6.68 -5.90 20.99
C ARG A 167 5.94 -6.59 19.83
N ARG A 168 4.62 -6.43 19.72
CA ARG A 168 3.83 -7.05 18.64
C ARG A 168 3.96 -6.22 17.37
N LYS A 169 4.52 -6.84 16.32
CA LYS A 169 4.55 -6.30 14.96
C LYS A 169 3.54 -7.05 14.10
N ALA A 170 2.58 -6.34 13.51
CA ALA A 170 1.51 -6.99 12.74
C ALA A 170 1.04 -6.15 11.54
N PRO A 171 1.93 -5.71 10.62
CA PRO A 171 1.51 -5.03 9.41
C PRO A 171 0.57 -5.90 8.57
N ILE A 172 -0.63 -5.39 8.27
CA ILE A 172 -1.69 -6.15 7.58
C ILE A 172 -1.77 -5.89 6.07
N TYR A 173 -0.93 -5.00 5.54
CA TYR A 173 -0.81 -4.68 4.12
C TYR A 173 0.64 -4.89 3.75
N TRP A 174 0.97 -5.99 3.10
CA TRP A 174 2.35 -6.37 2.87
C TRP A 174 2.85 -5.75 1.59
N LEU A 175 3.88 -4.91 1.72
CA LEU A 175 4.61 -4.35 0.59
C LEU A 175 5.64 -5.36 0.09
N LEU A 176 5.43 -5.88 -1.12
CA LEU A 176 6.42 -6.64 -1.88
C LEU A 176 6.87 -5.76 -3.04
N GLN A 177 8.15 -5.42 -3.11
CA GLN A 177 8.62 -4.46 -4.10
C GLN A 177 9.90 -4.89 -4.80
N SER A 178 10.08 -4.39 -6.01
CA SER A 178 11.32 -4.50 -6.76
C SER A 178 12.45 -3.69 -6.11
N ALA A 179 13.70 -4.02 -6.40
CA ALA A 179 14.85 -3.45 -5.71
C ALA A 179 14.97 -1.92 -5.84
N LYS A 180 14.58 -1.34 -6.98
CA LYS A 180 14.55 0.11 -7.21
C LYS A 180 13.16 0.72 -6.97
N LYS A 181 12.18 -0.08 -6.51
CA LYS A 181 10.83 0.36 -6.11
C LYS A 181 10.01 0.94 -7.26
N ASN A 182 10.34 0.57 -8.49
CA ASN A 182 9.59 0.99 -9.68
C ASN A 182 8.33 0.15 -9.89
N TYR A 183 8.23 -0.98 -9.19
CA TYR A 183 7.08 -1.87 -9.19
C TYR A 183 6.88 -2.48 -7.81
N ALA A 184 5.64 -2.51 -7.35
CA ALA A 184 5.30 -3.09 -6.06
C ALA A 184 3.91 -3.71 -6.05
N LEU A 185 3.72 -4.69 -5.18
CA LEU A 185 2.44 -5.31 -4.85
C LEU A 185 2.14 -5.06 -3.37
N TRP A 186 0.88 -4.76 -3.08
CA TRP A 186 0.32 -4.62 -1.75
C TRP A 186 -0.65 -5.76 -1.49
N ILE A 187 -0.31 -6.63 -0.56
CA ILE A 187 -1.10 -7.83 -0.26
C ILE A 187 -1.81 -7.69 1.09
N SER A 188 -3.11 -7.91 1.13
CA SER A 188 -3.87 -7.90 2.39
C SER A 188 -3.66 -9.20 3.17
N TYR A 189 -3.11 -9.10 4.38
CA TYR A 189 -2.87 -10.23 5.30
C TYR A 189 -4.13 -11.07 5.57
N HIS A 190 -5.29 -10.42 5.71
CA HIS A 190 -6.56 -11.12 5.97
C HIS A 190 -7.14 -11.81 4.73
N ARG A 191 -6.52 -11.64 3.56
CA ARG A 191 -6.92 -12.25 2.28
C ARG A 191 -5.86 -13.23 1.78
N LEU A 192 -4.89 -13.62 2.62
CA LEU A 192 -3.94 -14.66 2.26
C LEU A 192 -4.67 -15.98 2.05
N ASP A 193 -4.31 -16.65 0.97
CA ASP A 193 -4.68 -18.02 0.68
C ASP A 193 -3.46 -18.77 0.12
N ASN A 194 -3.62 -20.08 -0.10
CA ASN A 194 -2.53 -20.95 -0.51
C ASN A 194 -1.89 -20.56 -1.85
N ASP A 195 -2.63 -19.84 -2.69
CA ASP A 195 -2.22 -19.50 -4.06
C ASP A 195 -1.82 -18.02 -4.19
N ILE A 196 -1.78 -17.25 -3.10
CA ILE A 196 -1.60 -15.79 -3.15
C ILE A 196 -0.32 -15.37 -3.89
N LEU A 197 0.79 -16.10 -3.71
CA LEU A 197 2.06 -15.81 -4.39
C LEU A 197 2.01 -16.19 -5.87
N TYR A 198 1.29 -17.26 -6.23
CA TYR A 198 1.05 -17.62 -7.62
C TYR A 198 0.12 -16.63 -8.32
N LYS A 199 -0.92 -16.12 -7.63
CA LYS A 199 -1.77 -15.03 -8.12
C LYS A 199 -0.94 -13.77 -8.36
N ALA A 200 -0.08 -13.39 -7.42
CA ALA A 200 0.85 -12.26 -7.58
C ALA A 200 1.73 -12.42 -8.83
N LEU A 201 2.29 -13.62 -9.07
CA LEU A 201 3.12 -13.89 -10.25
C LEU A 201 2.30 -13.86 -11.55
N PHE A 202 1.26 -14.68 -11.65
CA PHE A 202 0.54 -14.92 -12.90
C PHE A 202 -0.38 -13.77 -13.32
N ASN A 203 -0.98 -13.07 -12.36
CA ASN A 203 -1.96 -12.01 -12.64
C ASN A 203 -1.32 -10.61 -12.69
N TYR A 204 -0.15 -10.41 -12.07
CA TYR A 204 0.47 -9.08 -11.98
C TYR A 204 1.89 -9.04 -12.55
N VAL A 205 2.83 -9.80 -11.98
CA VAL A 205 4.26 -9.68 -12.33
C VAL A 205 4.56 -10.13 -13.76
N GLU A 206 4.17 -11.34 -14.14
CA GLU A 206 4.47 -11.86 -15.47
C GLU A 206 3.74 -11.10 -16.60
N PRO A 207 2.44 -10.74 -16.46
CA PRO A 207 1.79 -9.87 -17.43
C PRO A 207 2.52 -8.53 -17.59
N LYS A 208 2.96 -7.91 -16.49
CA LYS A 208 3.74 -6.67 -16.56
C LYS A 208 5.03 -6.87 -17.33
N ILE A 209 5.78 -7.94 -17.03
CA ILE A 209 7.01 -8.24 -17.76
C ILE A 209 6.76 -8.39 -19.27
N ARG A 210 5.74 -9.16 -19.67
CA ARG A 210 5.40 -9.33 -21.09
C ARG A 210 5.05 -8.00 -21.76
N LEU A 211 4.34 -7.12 -21.05
CA LEU A 211 4.00 -5.78 -21.53
C LEU A 211 5.25 -4.93 -21.73
N GLU A 212 6.17 -4.93 -20.76
CA GLU A 212 7.43 -4.19 -20.85
C GLU A 212 8.37 -4.75 -21.94
N GLU A 213 8.42 -6.07 -22.12
CA GLU A 213 9.16 -6.75 -23.19
C GLU A 213 8.60 -6.43 -24.58
N HIS A 214 7.27 -6.37 -24.72
CA HIS A 214 6.63 -5.96 -25.97
C HIS A 214 6.93 -4.48 -26.29
N ALA A 215 6.87 -3.59 -25.29
CA ALA A 215 7.24 -2.18 -25.45
C ALA A 215 8.72 -2.04 -25.88
N MET A 216 9.61 -2.85 -25.31
CA MET A 216 11.01 -2.91 -25.74
C MET A 216 11.15 -3.28 -27.22
N GLN A 217 10.45 -4.32 -27.69
CA GLN A 217 10.51 -4.73 -29.09
C GLN A 217 10.09 -3.60 -30.04
N GLN A 218 9.07 -2.81 -29.66
CA GLN A 218 8.65 -1.65 -30.43
C GLN A 218 9.72 -0.55 -30.48
N LEU A 219 10.39 -0.27 -29.36
CA LEU A 219 11.50 0.71 -29.32
C LEU A 219 12.67 0.25 -30.20
N VAL A 220 13.06 -1.02 -30.11
CA VAL A 220 14.14 -1.59 -30.93
C VAL A 220 13.79 -1.52 -32.42
N GLY A 221 12.54 -1.79 -32.79
CA GLY A 221 12.06 -1.70 -34.18
C GLY A 221 12.18 -0.29 -34.80
N GLN A 222 12.17 0.76 -33.98
CA GLN A 222 12.30 2.14 -34.45
C GLN A 222 13.75 2.53 -34.81
N ARG A 223 14.75 1.73 -34.42
CA ARG A 223 16.17 2.06 -34.65
C ARG A 223 16.52 2.30 -36.12
N ALA A 224 15.88 1.57 -37.03
CA ALA A 224 16.16 1.69 -38.47
C ALA A 224 15.65 2.99 -39.10
N VAL A 225 14.78 3.74 -38.41
CA VAL A 225 14.09 4.93 -38.95
C VAL A 225 14.56 6.22 -38.24
N LYS A 226 15.39 6.11 -37.20
CA LYS A 226 15.87 7.23 -36.38
C LYS A 226 17.34 7.52 -36.64
N GLU A 227 17.70 8.80 -36.72
CA GLU A 227 19.08 9.26 -36.97
C GLU A 227 19.51 10.36 -35.99
N GLY A 228 20.83 10.56 -35.88
CA GLY A 228 21.42 11.69 -35.15
C GLY A 228 20.98 11.76 -33.68
N HIS A 229 20.37 12.89 -33.29
CA HIS A 229 19.92 13.12 -31.92
C HIS A 229 18.74 12.22 -31.51
N GLU A 230 17.82 11.94 -32.44
CA GLU A 230 16.66 11.08 -32.14
C GLU A 230 17.10 9.65 -31.87
N LEU A 231 18.10 9.14 -32.59
CA LEU A 231 18.68 7.83 -32.35
C LEU A 231 19.28 7.74 -30.93
N LYS A 232 20.05 8.75 -30.51
CA LYS A 232 20.61 8.81 -29.14
C LYS A 232 19.54 8.83 -28.05
N GLN A 233 18.42 9.52 -28.30
CA GLN A 233 17.29 9.51 -27.35
C GLN A 233 16.63 8.13 -27.29
N LEU A 234 16.43 7.48 -28.44
CA LEU A 234 15.88 6.14 -28.53
C LEU A 234 16.77 5.11 -27.83
N GLU A 235 18.09 5.17 -28.00
CA GLU A 235 19.05 4.30 -27.31
C GLU A 235 18.94 4.42 -25.79
N ARG A 236 18.84 5.65 -25.26
CA ARG A 236 18.61 5.86 -23.81
C ARG A 236 17.27 5.32 -23.33
N GLN A 237 16.22 5.41 -24.15
CA GLN A 237 14.91 4.82 -23.81
C GLN A 237 15.01 3.29 -23.75
N ILE A 238 15.72 2.68 -24.71
CA ILE A 238 15.98 1.23 -24.72
C ILE A 238 16.75 0.81 -23.47
N GLU A 239 17.87 1.47 -23.13
CA GLU A 239 18.65 1.12 -21.93
C GLU A 239 17.82 1.22 -20.63
N ARG A 240 16.96 2.24 -20.52
CA ARG A 240 16.04 2.39 -19.38
C ARG A 240 15.02 1.25 -19.34
N GLN A 241 14.46 0.90 -20.49
CA GLN A 241 13.48 -0.17 -20.61
C GLN A 241 14.11 -1.54 -20.27
N GLU A 242 15.33 -1.80 -20.75
CA GLU A 242 16.14 -2.99 -20.44
C GLU A 242 16.37 -3.12 -18.94
N THR A 243 16.75 -2.01 -18.30
CA THR A 243 16.94 -1.93 -16.85
C THR A 243 15.64 -2.24 -16.09
N ARG A 244 14.51 -1.72 -16.55
CA ARG A 244 13.19 -1.96 -15.93
C ARG A 244 12.77 -3.44 -16.04
N ILE A 245 12.94 -4.04 -17.22
CA ILE A 245 12.66 -5.47 -17.43
C ILE A 245 13.55 -6.34 -16.54
N GLY A 246 14.86 -6.05 -16.49
CA GLY A 246 15.80 -6.77 -15.64
C GLY A 246 15.42 -6.71 -14.15
N GLU A 247 14.96 -5.54 -13.69
CA GLU A 247 14.47 -5.35 -12.32
C GLU A 247 13.21 -6.17 -12.03
N LEU A 248 12.24 -6.19 -12.95
CA LEU A 248 11.03 -6.99 -12.83
C LEU A 248 11.32 -8.49 -12.83
N ARG A 249 12.27 -8.95 -13.66
CA ARG A 249 12.71 -10.36 -13.71
C ARG A 249 13.42 -10.79 -12.42
N ASP A 250 14.23 -9.93 -11.81
CA ASP A 250 14.83 -10.20 -10.49
C ASP A 250 13.74 -10.31 -9.41
N PHE A 251 12.77 -9.39 -9.41
CA PHE A 251 11.62 -9.44 -8.51
C PHE A 251 10.79 -10.73 -8.69
N GLU A 252 10.47 -11.09 -9.93
CA GLU A 252 9.79 -12.33 -10.29
C GLU A 252 10.55 -13.56 -9.77
N THR A 253 11.86 -13.62 -10.00
CA THR A 253 12.69 -14.76 -9.60
C THR A 253 12.68 -14.96 -8.09
N ARG A 254 12.81 -13.88 -7.32
CA ARG A 254 12.79 -13.94 -5.85
C ARG A 254 11.42 -14.31 -5.32
N LEU A 255 10.36 -13.73 -5.87
CA LEU A 255 8.99 -14.06 -5.48
C LEU A 255 8.64 -15.52 -5.80
N ARG A 256 9.03 -16.00 -6.99
CA ARG A 256 8.83 -17.39 -7.42
C ARG A 256 9.58 -18.37 -6.55
N ARG A 257 10.81 -18.06 -6.12
CA ARG A 257 11.57 -18.88 -5.18
C ARG A 257 10.77 -19.19 -3.91
N VAL A 258 10.06 -18.19 -3.38
CA VAL A 258 9.22 -18.36 -2.19
C VAL A 258 7.92 -19.08 -2.52
N ALA A 259 7.29 -18.78 -3.66
CA ALA A 259 6.09 -19.47 -4.12
C ALA A 259 6.31 -20.99 -4.28
N ASP A 260 7.46 -21.40 -4.83
CA ASP A 260 7.84 -22.80 -5.07
C ASP A 260 8.17 -23.57 -3.78
N LEU A 261 8.26 -22.89 -2.64
CA LEU A 261 8.23 -23.57 -1.34
C LEU A 261 6.83 -24.13 -1.04
N HIS A 262 5.78 -23.70 -1.74
CA HIS A 262 4.39 -24.12 -1.53
C HIS A 262 3.97 -24.04 -0.05
N LEU A 263 4.31 -22.92 0.59
CA LEU A 263 3.93 -22.67 1.98
C LEU A 263 2.48 -22.17 2.02
N ALA A 264 1.63 -22.94 2.68
CA ALA A 264 0.28 -22.51 3.01
C ALA A 264 0.34 -21.52 4.19
N PRO A 265 -0.14 -20.28 4.03
CA PRO A 265 -0.20 -19.33 5.13
C PRO A 265 -1.21 -19.78 6.19
N ASP A 266 -0.89 -19.54 7.46
CA ASP A 266 -1.79 -19.78 8.60
C ASP A 266 -1.85 -18.52 9.47
N LEU A 267 -3.02 -17.88 9.54
CA LEU A 267 -3.18 -16.64 10.31
C LEU A 267 -2.91 -16.83 11.82
N ASN A 268 -3.00 -18.07 12.33
CA ASN A 268 -2.69 -18.38 13.73
C ASN A 268 -1.19 -18.34 14.05
N ASP A 269 -0.32 -18.50 13.04
CA ASP A 269 1.13 -18.31 13.19
C ASP A 269 1.52 -16.83 13.38
N GLY A 270 0.58 -15.92 13.11
CA GLY A 270 0.76 -14.49 13.21
C GLY A 270 1.52 -13.89 12.02
N VAL A 271 1.39 -12.58 11.86
CA VAL A 271 1.93 -11.85 10.70
C VAL A 271 3.42 -12.09 10.49
N VAL A 272 4.20 -12.10 11.57
CA VAL A 272 5.66 -12.14 11.49
C VAL A 272 6.21 -13.43 10.89
N LEU A 273 5.58 -14.58 11.16
CA LEU A 273 6.01 -15.87 10.64
C LEU A 273 5.53 -16.08 9.20
N ASN A 274 4.33 -15.61 8.87
CA ASN A 274 3.80 -15.73 7.51
C ASN A 274 4.53 -14.82 6.51
N ILE A 275 4.98 -13.63 6.92
CA ILE A 275 5.70 -12.71 6.02
C ILE A 275 7.21 -13.02 5.95
N ALA A 276 7.75 -13.75 6.92
CA ALA A 276 9.19 -14.05 7.01
C ALA A 276 9.78 -14.69 5.74
N PRO A 277 9.15 -15.69 5.09
CA PRO A 277 9.66 -16.27 3.84
C PRO A 277 9.88 -15.24 2.73
N LEU A 278 9.15 -14.12 2.74
CA LEU A 278 9.21 -13.06 1.73
C LEU A 278 10.30 -11.99 2.00
N TRP A 279 11.23 -12.25 2.93
CA TRP A 279 12.24 -11.26 3.36
C TRP A 279 13.12 -10.70 2.23
N GLU A 280 13.27 -11.40 1.09
CA GLU A 280 14.04 -10.92 -0.06
C GLU A 280 13.32 -9.83 -0.87
N VAL A 281 11.99 -9.74 -0.76
CA VAL A 281 11.13 -8.86 -1.55
C VAL A 281 10.33 -7.87 -0.70
N VAL A 282 10.27 -8.07 0.62
CA VAL A 282 9.64 -7.14 1.57
C VAL A 282 10.71 -6.21 2.16
N PRO A 283 10.53 -4.88 2.13
CA PRO A 283 11.48 -3.94 2.71
C PRO A 283 11.34 -3.85 4.24
N TRP A 284 11.47 -4.98 4.93
CA TRP A 284 11.29 -5.08 6.38
C TRP A 284 12.35 -5.98 7.01
N LYS A 285 13.26 -5.38 7.79
CA LYS A 285 14.44 -6.08 8.35
C LYS A 285 14.04 -7.22 9.28
N GLU A 286 12.94 -7.07 9.99
CA GLU A 286 12.41 -8.06 10.91
C GLU A 286 12.00 -9.35 10.19
N ALA A 287 11.50 -9.28 8.94
CA ALA A 287 11.14 -10.47 8.16
C ALA A 287 12.35 -11.41 8.03
N LYS A 288 13.53 -10.87 7.70
CA LYS A 288 14.77 -11.64 7.60
C LYS A 288 15.16 -12.28 8.94
N LYS A 289 15.02 -11.54 10.04
CA LYS A 289 15.29 -12.08 11.37
C LYS A 289 14.40 -13.28 11.67
N TYR A 290 13.08 -13.15 11.47
CA TYR A 290 12.12 -14.24 11.73
C TYR A 290 12.35 -15.43 10.80
N TRP A 291 12.76 -15.18 9.54
CA TRP A 291 13.13 -16.24 8.60
C TRP A 291 14.32 -17.05 9.10
N GLU A 292 15.40 -16.40 9.53
CA GLU A 292 16.56 -17.08 10.10
C GLU A 292 16.21 -17.85 11.39
N GLU A 293 15.26 -17.35 12.19
CA GLU A 293 14.78 -18.03 13.39
C GLU A 293 13.91 -19.24 13.08
N LEU A 294 13.09 -19.19 12.03
CA LEU A 294 12.34 -20.34 11.49
C LEU A 294 13.28 -21.44 11.00
N LEU A 295 14.31 -21.11 10.23
CA LEU A 295 15.30 -22.07 9.73
C LEU A 295 16.16 -22.69 10.83
N ARG A 296 16.26 -22.05 12.00
CA ARG A 296 16.90 -22.60 13.22
C ARG A 296 15.91 -23.38 14.11
N GLY A 297 14.66 -23.52 13.68
CA GLY A 297 13.64 -24.28 14.40
C GLY A 297 13.07 -23.60 15.65
N LYS A 298 13.20 -22.27 15.82
CA LYS A 298 12.73 -21.59 17.05
C LYS A 298 11.21 -21.60 17.26
N TYR A 299 10.43 -21.84 16.20
CA TYR A 299 8.96 -21.73 16.20
C TYR A 299 8.29 -23.06 15.92
N GLU A 300 8.67 -24.11 16.65
CA GLU A 300 8.17 -25.49 16.42
C GLU A 300 6.65 -25.62 16.42
N TRP A 301 5.98 -24.73 17.18
CA TRP A 301 4.53 -24.70 17.31
C TRP A 301 3.80 -24.19 16.05
N SER A 302 4.52 -23.51 15.14
CA SER A 302 3.93 -22.86 13.97
C SER A 302 3.76 -23.81 12.78
N SER A 303 2.67 -23.64 12.04
CA SER A 303 2.39 -24.36 10.80
C SER A 303 3.51 -24.13 9.77
N ILE A 304 3.96 -22.88 9.59
CA ILE A 304 5.06 -22.53 8.68
C ILE A 304 6.34 -23.30 9.05
N SER A 305 6.69 -23.38 10.34
CA SER A 305 7.88 -24.16 10.74
C SER A 305 7.71 -25.65 10.45
N THR A 306 6.51 -26.21 10.62
CA THR A 306 6.24 -27.63 10.33
C THR A 306 6.38 -27.91 8.83
N GLN A 307 5.84 -27.02 7.99
CA GLN A 307 5.94 -27.13 6.53
C GLN A 307 7.39 -27.03 6.05
N LEU A 308 8.19 -26.11 6.62
CA LEU A 308 9.61 -25.97 6.30
C LEU A 308 10.44 -27.21 6.68
N ARG A 309 10.15 -27.85 7.83
CA ARG A 309 10.81 -29.10 8.24
C ARG A 309 10.49 -30.25 7.29
N ALA A 310 9.22 -30.38 6.91
CA ALA A 310 8.80 -31.41 5.96
C ALA A 310 9.51 -31.30 4.60
N LYS A 311 10.00 -30.10 4.27
CA LYS A 311 10.75 -29.79 3.05
C LYS A 311 12.28 -29.85 3.24
N GLY A 312 12.78 -30.10 4.45
CA GLY A 312 14.21 -30.18 4.74
C GLY A 312 14.93 -28.82 4.81
N GLU A 313 14.18 -27.72 4.97
CA GLU A 313 14.74 -26.36 5.03
C GLU A 313 15.25 -25.99 6.44
N VAL A 314 14.74 -26.65 7.48
CA VAL A 314 15.15 -26.39 8.88
C VAL A 314 16.39 -27.20 9.22
N LYS A 315 17.38 -26.52 9.81
CA LYS A 315 18.66 -27.09 10.27
C LYS A 315 18.54 -27.85 11.59
#